data_AF-A0A803MPM3-F1
#
_entry.id   AF-A0A803MPM3-F1
#
_cell.length_a   1.000
_cell.length_b   1.000
_cell.length_c   1.000
_cell.angle_alpha   90.00
_cell.angle_beta   90.00
_cell.angle_gamma   90.00
#
_symmetry.space_group_name_H-M   'P 1'
#
loop_
_entity.id
_entity.type
_entity.pdbx_description
1 polymer ?
#
loop_
_entity_poly.entity_id
_entity_poly.type
_entity_poly.pdbx_seq_one_letter_code
_entity_poly.pdbx_strand_id
1 'polypeptide(L)'
;MYSGQFDGNAAFSGGGFMPSQATQSADPSYTTSKTRDAQALVPLTVKQINEALLASNDINNFFVDGVDVNNVTLIGLVFNKTERVTDVGFALDDGTGRINVHRWVNEPYDTKEMEKIT
;
A
#
# COMPACT_ATOMS: atom_id res chain seq x y z
N MET A 1 1.96 5.54 66.06
CA MET A 1 3.08 5.08 65.20
C MET A 1 2.53 3.95 64.35
N TYR A 2 2.76 4.03 63.04
CA TYR A 2 2.09 3.33 61.94
C TYR A 2 2.05 1.80 62.00
N SER A 3 0.96 1.23 61.50
CA SER A 3 1.02 0.19 60.45
C SER A 3 -0.39 -0.04 59.88
N GLY A 4 -0.64 0.51 58.68
CA GLY A 4 -1.78 0.13 57.87
C GLY A 4 -1.54 -1.25 57.27
N GLN A 5 -2.52 -2.12 57.36
CA GLN A 5 -2.58 -3.35 56.57
C GLN A 5 -3.91 -3.33 55.83
N PHE A 6 -3.85 -2.89 54.57
CA PHE A 6 -4.97 -2.99 53.64
C PHE A 6 -5.05 -4.45 53.23
N ASP A 7 -6.05 -5.17 53.75
CA ASP A 7 -6.32 -6.57 53.40
C ASP A 7 -6.99 -6.59 52.01
N GLY A 8 -6.16 -6.76 50.97
CA GLY A 8 -6.55 -6.70 49.56
C GLY A 8 -7.36 -7.91 49.07
N ASN A 9 -8.29 -8.41 49.88
CA ASN A 9 -9.01 -9.65 49.62
C ASN A 9 -10.44 -9.45 49.06
N ALA A 10 -10.71 -8.30 48.43
CA ALA A 10 -12.04 -7.93 47.94
C ALA A 10 -12.12 -7.68 46.43
N ALA A 11 -11.33 -8.37 45.60
CA ALA A 11 -11.31 -8.13 44.15
C ALA A 11 -11.59 -9.36 43.27
N PHE A 12 -12.28 -10.39 43.78
CA PHE A 12 -12.69 -11.54 42.96
C PHE A 12 -14.16 -11.88 43.17
N SER A 13 -15.04 -10.95 42.79
CA SER A 13 -16.43 -11.25 42.44
C SER A 13 -16.61 -10.95 40.96
N GLY A 14 -16.52 -11.98 40.13
CA GLY A 14 -16.71 -11.89 38.69
C GLY A 14 -15.91 -12.97 37.96
N GLY A 15 -16.62 -13.90 37.32
CA GLY A 15 -16.04 -15.05 36.64
C GLY A 15 -14.95 -14.66 35.62
N GLY A 16 -13.79 -15.30 35.75
CA GLY A 16 -12.64 -15.11 34.87
C GLY A 16 -11.72 -16.32 34.97
N PHE A 17 -11.27 -16.81 33.82
CA PHE A 17 -10.44 -18.00 33.64
C PHE A 17 -9.20 -17.99 34.55
N MET A 18 -8.96 -19.09 35.27
CA MET A 18 -7.69 -19.31 35.97
C MET A 18 -6.58 -19.56 34.94
N PRO A 19 -5.46 -18.80 34.93
CA PRO A 19 -4.28 -19.21 34.20
C PRO A 19 -3.61 -20.34 34.96
N SER A 20 -3.64 -21.55 34.39
CA SER A 20 -2.81 -22.65 34.87
C SER A 20 -1.34 -22.29 34.65
N GLN A 21 -0.55 -22.50 35.69
CA GLN A 21 0.90 -22.48 35.67
C GLN A 21 1.41 -23.39 34.54
N ALA A 22 1.92 -22.80 33.47
CA ALA A 22 2.70 -23.48 32.45
C ALA A 22 3.93 -22.64 32.12
N THR A 23 5.07 -23.10 32.61
CA THR A 23 6.40 -22.74 32.13
C THR A 23 6.51 -23.04 30.64
N GLN A 24 6.31 -22.03 29.79
CA GLN A 24 6.86 -22.01 28.44
C GLN A 24 7.38 -20.60 28.16
N SER A 25 8.69 -20.50 28.00
CA SER A 25 9.38 -19.40 27.35
C SER A 25 8.87 -19.30 25.91
N ALA A 26 7.86 -18.48 25.68
CA ALA A 26 7.49 -18.05 24.35
C ALA A 26 8.36 -16.85 24.00
N ASP A 27 9.36 -17.09 23.16
CA ASP A 27 9.95 -16.04 22.33
C ASP A 27 8.82 -15.22 21.70
N PRO A 28 8.80 -13.88 21.79
CA PRO A 28 7.96 -13.09 20.92
C PRO A 28 8.66 -13.10 19.56
N SER A 29 8.57 -14.24 18.86
CA SER A 29 8.61 -14.20 17.41
C SER A 29 7.42 -13.33 17.03
N TYR A 30 7.70 -12.06 16.81
CA TYR A 30 6.87 -11.16 16.05
C TYR A 30 6.63 -11.86 14.73
N THR A 31 5.60 -12.69 14.68
CA THR A 31 4.88 -12.89 13.45
C THR A 31 4.42 -11.48 13.15
N THR A 32 5.16 -10.80 12.29
CA THR A 32 4.62 -9.70 11.49
C THR A 32 3.43 -10.33 10.82
N SER A 33 2.28 -10.25 11.50
CA SER A 33 1.00 -10.14 10.86
C SER A 33 1.32 -9.27 9.66
N LYS A 34 1.20 -9.84 8.47
CA LYS A 34 1.11 -9.05 7.25
C LYS A 34 -0.12 -8.20 7.50
N THR A 35 0.10 -7.09 8.20
CA THR A 35 -0.77 -5.94 8.20
C THR A 35 -1.08 -5.83 6.73
N ARG A 36 -2.37 -5.84 6.39
CA ARG A 36 -2.81 -5.43 5.07
C ARG A 36 -2.27 -4.01 4.93
N ASP A 37 -1.01 -3.89 4.54
CA ASP A 37 -0.33 -2.65 4.30
C ASP A 37 -1.23 -2.00 3.29
N ALA A 38 -1.84 -0.89 3.68
CA ALA A 38 -2.59 -0.07 2.77
C ALA A 38 -1.69 0.09 1.55
N GLN A 39 -2.11 -0.45 0.40
CA GLN A 39 -1.31 -0.39 -0.81
C GLN A 39 -1.18 1.09 -1.18
N ALA A 40 -0.12 1.72 -0.67
CA ALA A 40 0.04 3.15 -0.73
C ALA A 40 0.34 3.54 -2.17
N LEU A 41 -0.23 4.65 -2.61
CA LEU A 41 0.18 5.28 -3.85
C LEU A 41 1.56 5.90 -3.65
N VAL A 42 2.57 5.39 -4.35
CA VAL A 42 3.94 5.91 -4.27
C VAL A 42 4.15 6.92 -5.40
N PRO A 43 4.43 8.20 -5.11
CA PRO A 43 4.77 9.16 -6.15
C PRO A 43 6.15 8.81 -6.72
N LEU A 44 6.23 8.64 -8.04
CA LEU A 44 7.48 8.30 -8.74
C LEU A 44 7.65 9.14 -9.99
N THR A 45 8.86 9.10 -10.54
CA THR A 45 9.15 9.55 -11.90
C THR A 45 9.18 8.36 -12.87
N VAL A 46 8.96 8.62 -14.16
CA VAL A 46 9.07 7.61 -15.22
C VAL A 46 10.48 7.02 -15.27
N LYS A 47 11.51 7.83 -15.03
CA LYS A 47 12.89 7.34 -14.95
C LYS A 47 13.07 6.30 -13.84
N GLN A 48 12.58 6.56 -12.63
CA GLN A 48 12.69 5.60 -11.52
C GLN A 48 11.99 4.28 -11.83
N ILE A 49 10.81 4.33 -12.47
CA ILE A 49 10.10 3.11 -12.90
C ILE A 49 10.94 2.35 -13.92
N ASN A 50 11.47 3.03 -14.94
CA ASN A 50 12.28 2.39 -15.96
C ASN A 50 13.56 1.75 -15.40
N GLU A 51 14.26 2.45 -14.50
CA GLU A 51 15.46 1.92 -13.84
C GLU A 51 15.14 0.70 -12.97
N ALA A 52 14.02 0.73 -12.23
CA ALA A 52 13.57 -0.41 -11.42
C ALA A 52 13.18 -1.63 -12.27
N LEU A 53 12.49 -1.42 -13.40
CA LEU A 53 12.14 -2.48 -14.34
C LEU A 53 13.37 -3.11 -15.01
N LEU A 54 14.40 -2.32 -15.32
CA LEU A 54 15.66 -2.83 -15.87
C LEU A 54 16.49 -3.61 -14.83
N ALA A 55 16.38 -3.24 -13.55
CA ALA A 55 17.05 -3.94 -12.46
C ALA A 55 16.35 -5.23 -12.04
N SER A 56 15.05 -5.35 -12.31
CA SER A 56 14.26 -6.55 -11.99
C SER A 56 14.29 -7.58 -13.12
N ASN A 57 14.47 -8.85 -12.77
CA ASN A 57 14.26 -9.98 -13.67
C ASN A 57 12.78 -10.43 -13.74
N ASP A 58 11.93 -9.91 -12.85
CA ASP A 58 10.50 -10.18 -12.80
C ASP A 58 9.72 -8.96 -13.31
N ILE A 59 8.89 -9.17 -14.32
CA ILE A 59 8.06 -8.11 -14.93
C ILE A 59 6.91 -7.71 -14.00
N ASN A 60 6.53 -8.57 -13.05
CA ASN A 60 5.33 -8.36 -12.22
C ASN A 60 5.61 -7.63 -10.91
N ASN A 61 6.87 -7.65 -10.44
CA ASN A 61 7.28 -7.02 -9.19
C ASN A 61 8.49 -6.15 -9.48
N PHE A 62 8.40 -4.85 -9.15
CA PHE A 62 9.54 -3.95 -9.23
C PHE A 62 9.78 -3.27 -7.89
N PHE A 63 11.05 -3.14 -7.55
CA PHE A 63 11.49 -2.55 -6.29
C PHE A 63 12.11 -1.18 -6.56
N VAL A 64 11.70 -0.19 -5.77
CA VAL A 64 12.33 1.13 -5.77
C VAL A 64 12.95 1.34 -4.39
N ASP A 65 14.27 1.54 -4.35
CA ASP A 65 15.04 1.73 -3.11
C ASP A 65 14.79 0.63 -2.05
N GLY A 66 14.59 -0.60 -2.50
CA GLY A 66 14.34 -1.78 -1.64
C GLY A 66 12.90 -1.93 -1.16
N VAL A 67 11.98 -1.06 -1.60
CA VAL A 67 10.54 -1.14 -1.31
C VAL A 67 9.81 -1.78 -2.48
N ASP A 68 8.95 -2.76 -2.20
CA ASP A 68 8.05 -3.36 -3.20
C ASP A 68 6.94 -2.36 -3.57
N VAL A 69 6.87 -1.98 -4.84
CA VAL A 69 5.93 -0.95 -5.33
C VAL A 69 4.93 -1.57 -6.28
N ASN A 70 3.64 -1.43 -5.96
CA ASN A 70 2.54 -1.98 -6.74
C ASN A 70 1.66 -0.88 -7.38
N ASN A 71 1.42 0.21 -6.65
CA ASN A 71 0.61 1.33 -7.12
C ASN A 71 1.40 2.63 -7.07
N VAL A 72 1.36 3.40 -8.15
CA VAL A 72 2.15 4.62 -8.30
C VAL A 72 1.26 5.83 -8.60
N THR A 73 1.77 7.01 -8.28
CA THR A 73 1.24 8.28 -8.79
C THR A 73 2.27 8.94 -9.68
N LEU A 74 1.85 9.35 -10.87
CA LEU A 74 2.66 10.08 -11.83
C LEU A 74 2.00 11.42 -12.14
N ILE A 75 2.82 12.43 -12.42
CA ILE A 75 2.37 13.74 -12.89
C ILE A 75 3.19 14.08 -14.12
N GLY A 76 2.53 14.46 -15.21
CA GLY A 76 3.21 14.77 -16.46
C GLY A 76 2.26 15.39 -17.48
N LEU A 77 2.84 15.77 -18.61
CA LEU A 77 2.13 16.26 -19.78
C LEU A 77 1.61 15.07 -20.59
N VAL A 78 0.37 15.18 -21.06
CA VAL A 78 -0.29 14.16 -21.87
C VAL A 78 -0.04 14.41 -23.35
N PHE A 79 0.29 13.36 -24.09
CA PHE A 79 0.52 13.37 -25.53
C PHE A 79 -0.24 12.24 -26.22
N ASN A 80 -0.54 12.44 -27.51
CA ASN A 80 -1.06 11.40 -28.41
C ASN A 80 -2.30 10.66 -27.87
N LYS A 81 -3.22 11.39 -27.23
CA LYS A 81 -4.45 10.82 -26.68
C LYS A 81 -5.32 10.23 -27.79
N THR A 82 -5.74 8.99 -27.60
CA THR A 82 -6.63 8.23 -28.48
C THR A 82 -7.79 7.68 -27.65
N GLU A 83 -9.01 8.06 -28.01
CA GLU A 83 -10.22 7.61 -27.33
C GLU A 83 -10.92 6.51 -28.14
N ARG A 84 -11.40 5.48 -27.44
CA ARG A 84 -12.18 4.37 -27.98
C ARG A 84 -13.36 4.11 -27.06
N VAL A 85 -14.27 3.24 -27.50
CA VAL A 85 -15.47 2.90 -26.74
C VAL A 85 -15.13 2.26 -25.38
N THR A 86 -14.09 1.43 -25.33
CA THR A 86 -13.71 0.65 -24.14
C THR A 86 -12.54 1.21 -23.36
N ASP A 87 -11.78 2.14 -23.95
CA ASP A 87 -10.51 2.58 -23.40
C ASP A 87 -10.06 3.95 -23.93
N VAL A 88 -9.17 4.59 -23.18
CA VAL A 88 -8.41 5.77 -23.58
C VAL A 88 -6.93 5.47 -23.42
N GLY A 89 -6.19 5.57 -24.52
CA GLY A 89 -4.74 5.42 -24.56
C GLY A 89 -4.05 6.77 -24.74
N PHE A 90 -2.97 7.03 -24.01
CA PHE A 90 -2.15 8.23 -24.19
C PHE A 90 -0.72 8.00 -23.70
N ALA A 91 0.20 8.90 -24.04
CA ALA A 91 1.54 8.92 -23.46
C ALA A 91 1.64 10.03 -22.41
N LEU A 92 2.25 9.73 -21.26
CA LEU A 92 2.54 10.68 -20.20
C LEU A 92 4.05 10.97 -20.16
N ASP A 93 4.43 12.23 -20.18
CA ASP A 93 5.82 12.69 -20.12
C ASP A 93 6.02 13.57 -18.87
N ASP A 94 6.90 13.14 -17.96
CA ASP A 94 7.16 13.86 -16.70
C ASP A 94 8.47 14.68 -16.72
N GLY A 95 9.11 14.79 -17.90
CA GLY A 95 10.42 15.42 -18.07
C GLY A 95 11.61 14.53 -17.75
N THR A 96 11.39 13.35 -17.16
CA THR A 96 12.42 12.33 -16.93
C THR A 96 12.29 11.13 -17.88
N GLY A 97 11.11 10.96 -18.47
CA GLY A 97 10.83 9.97 -19.49
C GLY A 97 9.37 10.01 -19.93
N ARG A 98 9.04 9.10 -20.87
CA ARG A 98 7.68 8.95 -21.39
C ARG A 98 7.17 7.53 -21.19
N ILE A 99 5.92 7.40 -20.73
CA ILE A 99 5.26 6.10 -20.50
C ILE A 99 3.90 6.07 -21.20
N ASN A 100 3.52 4.92 -21.75
CA ASN A 100 2.19 4.72 -22.32
C ASN A 100 1.20 4.35 -21.21
N VAL A 101 0.09 5.06 -21.15
CA VAL A 101 -1.01 4.83 -20.21
C VAL A 101 -2.21 4.28 -20.97
N HIS A 102 -2.81 3.24 -20.42
CA HIS A 102 -4.05 2.64 -20.91
C HIS A 102 -5.10 2.69 -19.80
N ARG A 103 -6.17 3.45 -20.01
CA ARG A 103 -7.27 3.60 -19.06
C ARG A 103 -8.55 2.98 -19.62
N TRP A 104 -9.08 1.96 -18.95
CA TRP A 104 -10.37 1.37 -19.29
C TRP A 104 -11.55 2.31 -18.99
N VAL A 105 -12.59 2.23 -19.81
CA VAL A 105 -13.87 2.94 -19.65
C VAL A 105 -14.92 1.91 -19.32
N ASN A 106 -15.40 1.91 -18.07
CA ASN A 106 -16.43 0.97 -17.60
C ASN A 106 -17.79 1.67 -17.46
N GLU A 107 -17.78 2.93 -17.04
CA GLU A 107 -18.98 3.71 -16.79
C GLU A 107 -18.96 5.03 -17.59
N PRO A 108 -20.12 5.64 -17.88
CA PRO A 108 -20.19 6.95 -18.54
C PRO A 108 -19.41 8.07 -17.82
N TYR A 109 -19.15 7.88 -16.52
CA TYR A 109 -18.31 8.78 -15.73
C TYR A 109 -16.85 8.77 -16.18
N ASP A 110 -16.29 7.61 -16.54
CA ASP A 110 -14.88 7.46 -16.93
C ASP A 110 -14.58 8.27 -18.20
N THR A 111 -15.51 8.25 -19.16
CA THR A 111 -15.42 9.06 -20.40
C THR A 111 -15.36 10.55 -20.07
N LYS A 112 -16.29 11.04 -19.24
CA LYS A 112 -16.36 12.47 -18.84
C LYS A 112 -15.13 12.94 -18.08
N GLU A 113 -14.50 12.06 -17.31
CA GLU A 113 -13.26 12.40 -16.62
C GLU A 113 -12.13 12.57 -17.64
N MET A 114 -12.04 11.67 -18.62
CA MET A 114 -11.00 11.73 -19.64
C MET A 114 -11.19 12.86 -20.65
N GLU A 115 -12.43 13.27 -20.97
CA GLU A 115 -12.73 14.44 -21.82
C GLU A 115 -12.08 15.74 -21.33
N LYS A 116 -11.83 15.87 -20.01
CA LYS A 116 -11.19 17.05 -19.41
C LYS A 116 -9.70 17.15 -19.70
N ILE A 117 -9.08 16.07 -20.18
CA ILE A 117 -7.67 16.01 -20.53
C ILE A 117 -7.52 16.40 -22.00
N THR A 118 -6.95 17.59 -22.23
CA THR A 118 -6.72 18.20 -23.55
C THR A 118 -5.25 18.30 -23.90
#